data_AF-R5FZW3-F1
#
_entry.id   AF-R5FZW3-F1
#
_cell.length_a   1.000
_cell.length_b   1.000
_cell.length_c   1.000
_cell.angle_alpha   90.00
_cell.angle_beta   90.00
_cell.angle_gamma   90.00
#
_symmetry.space_group_name_H-M   'P 1'
#
loop_
_entity.id
_entity.type
_entity.pdbx_description
1 polymer ?
#
loop_
_entity_poly.entity_id
_entity_poly.type
_entity_poly.pdbx_seq_one_letter_code
_entity_poly.pdbx_strand_id
1 'polypeptide(L)'
;MKEQDYDSEKDLDLEDYEDDDELDWYDEELLDYVREETKDMERINDLLDQDLLYLFELWDEYTEGIEGDEEEVEIDIDDLYQFVQKTAAEDEQDIDISQEDLVLLLQLQQEFDESLGEED
;
A
#
# COMPACT_ATOMS: atom_id res chain seq x y z
N MET A 1 -22.84 -44.29 -20.51
CA MET A 1 -22.84 -44.07 -19.05
C MET A 1 -21.36 -44.18 -18.66
N LYS A 2 -20.59 -43.08 -18.55
CA LYS A 2 -20.67 -41.96 -17.58
C LYS A 2 -20.77 -42.52 -16.15
N GLU A 3 -19.92 -42.19 -15.17
CA GLU A 3 -19.02 -41.06 -14.93
C GLU A 3 -17.69 -41.54 -14.29
N GLN A 4 -16.60 -40.78 -14.51
CA GLN A 4 -15.48 -40.72 -13.56
C GLN A 4 -15.58 -39.33 -12.93
N ASP A 5 -15.91 -39.27 -11.64
CA ASP A 5 -15.76 -38.08 -10.81
C ASP A 5 -14.54 -38.30 -9.93
N TYR A 6 -13.44 -37.63 -10.28
CA TYR A 6 -12.36 -37.34 -9.35
C TYR A 6 -12.51 -35.89 -8.94
N ASP A 7 -12.78 -35.74 -7.64
CA ASP A 7 -12.75 -34.52 -6.86
C ASP A 7 -11.29 -34.15 -6.58
N SER A 8 -11.01 -32.84 -6.48
CA SER A 8 -9.71 -32.22 -6.15
C SER A 8 -8.70 -32.25 -7.32
N GLU A 9 -8.15 -31.15 -7.81
CA GLU A 9 -7.61 -30.03 -7.07
C GLU A 9 -7.97 -28.69 -7.74
N LYS A 10 -8.09 -27.69 -6.89
CA LYS A 10 -8.18 -26.27 -7.22
C LYS A 10 -6.92 -25.89 -8.01
N ASP A 11 -7.00 -25.87 -9.34
CA ASP A 11 -6.14 -25.03 -10.17
C ASP A 11 -6.48 -23.58 -9.78
N LEU A 12 -5.90 -23.14 -8.66
CA LEU A 12 -5.41 -21.77 -8.59
C LEU A 12 -4.36 -21.72 -9.68
N ASP A 13 -4.79 -21.34 -10.89
CA ASP A 13 -3.94 -20.59 -11.80
C ASP A 13 -3.43 -19.42 -10.95
N LEU A 14 -2.29 -19.65 -10.30
CA LEU A 14 -1.27 -18.64 -10.13
C LEU A 14 -0.97 -18.23 -11.57
N GLU A 15 -1.77 -17.28 -12.07
CA GLU A 15 -1.42 -16.52 -13.26
C GLU A 15 -0.04 -15.97 -12.97
N ASP A 16 0.93 -16.70 -13.53
CA ASP A 16 2.13 -16.19 -14.15
C ASP A 16 2.41 -14.74 -13.73
N TYR A 17 3.24 -14.58 -12.70
CA TYR A 17 4.03 -13.36 -12.53
C TYR A 17 4.95 -13.25 -13.77
N GLU A 18 4.36 -12.89 -14.91
CA GLU A 18 5.08 -12.39 -16.07
C GLU A 18 5.66 -11.04 -15.65
N ASP A 19 6.99 -10.99 -15.45
CA ASP A 19 7.94 -9.97 -15.92
C ASP A 19 7.36 -8.61 -16.43
N ASP A 20 6.53 -7.93 -15.65
CA ASP A 20 6.10 -6.55 -15.88
C ASP A 20 6.58 -5.69 -14.71
N ASP A 21 7.77 -5.07 -14.87
CA ASP A 21 8.23 -3.92 -14.09
C ASP A 21 7.34 -2.67 -14.38
N GLU A 22 6.05 -2.84 -14.63
CA GLU A 22 5.08 -1.78 -14.94
C GLU A 22 4.19 -1.59 -13.71
N LEU A 23 4.22 -0.38 -13.17
CA LEU A 23 3.33 0.03 -12.09
C LEU A 23 1.89 -0.08 -12.57
N ASP A 24 0.98 -0.47 -11.67
CA ASP A 24 -0.42 -0.44 -12.04
C ASP A 24 -0.92 1.02 -12.15
N TRP A 25 -2.07 1.22 -12.79
CA TRP A 25 -2.60 2.57 -12.99
C TRP A 25 -2.86 3.30 -11.65
N TYR A 26 -3.23 2.57 -10.59
CA TYR A 26 -3.49 3.16 -9.29
C TYR A 26 -2.18 3.68 -8.67
N ASP A 27 -1.13 2.86 -8.68
CA ASP A 27 0.20 3.19 -8.18
C ASP A 27 0.80 4.39 -8.92
N GLU A 28 0.68 4.43 -10.25
CA GLU A 28 1.16 5.55 -11.06
C GLU A 28 0.47 6.87 -10.68
N GLU A 29 -0.86 6.88 -10.61
CA GLU A 29 -1.62 8.09 -10.32
C GLU A 29 -1.47 8.53 -8.85
N LEU A 30 -1.40 7.58 -7.91
CA LEU A 30 -1.14 7.87 -6.50
C LEU A 30 0.23 8.50 -6.31
N LEU A 31 1.27 7.96 -6.97
CA LEU A 31 2.61 8.55 -6.93
C LEU A 31 2.62 9.95 -7.52
N ASP A 32 2.01 10.16 -8.68
CA ASP A 32 1.92 11.48 -9.31
C ASP A 32 1.20 12.49 -8.39
N TYR A 33 0.11 12.07 -7.74
CA TYR A 33 -0.62 12.88 -6.76
C TYR A 33 0.25 13.24 -5.55
N VAL A 34 0.88 12.24 -4.91
CA VAL A 34 1.75 12.44 -3.75
C VAL A 34 2.93 13.35 -4.09
N ARG A 35 3.53 13.20 -5.27
CA ARG A 35 4.63 14.06 -5.74
C ARG A 35 4.17 15.48 -6.00
N GLU A 36 2.97 15.68 -6.54
CA GLU A 36 2.41 17.03 -6.75
C GLU A 36 2.16 17.76 -5.42
N GLU A 37 1.57 17.06 -4.45
CA GLU A 37 1.19 17.63 -3.15
C GLU A 37 2.41 17.84 -2.24
N THR A 38 3.43 16.99 -2.33
CA THR A 38 4.64 17.06 -1.49
C THR A 38 5.82 17.75 -2.16
N LYS A 39 5.67 18.36 -3.34
CA LYS A 39 6.76 18.98 -4.13
C LYS A 39 7.65 19.99 -3.37
N ASP A 40 7.12 20.64 -2.33
CA ASP A 40 7.83 21.63 -1.54
C ASP A 40 8.44 21.05 -0.24
N MET A 41 8.34 19.73 -0.03
CA MET A 41 8.76 19.02 1.18
C MET A 41 9.98 18.15 0.89
N GLU A 42 11.18 18.68 1.17
CA GLU A 42 12.47 18.02 0.87
C GLU A 42 12.54 16.59 1.40
N ARG A 43 12.06 16.34 2.62
CA ARG A 43 12.10 15.02 3.27
C ARG A 43 11.31 13.94 2.53
N ILE A 44 10.14 14.27 2.01
CA ILE A 44 9.33 13.32 1.24
C ILE A 44 9.86 13.19 -0.19
N ASN A 45 10.41 14.27 -0.76
CA ASN A 45 11.05 14.21 -2.07
C ASN A 45 12.34 13.39 -2.09
N ASP A 46 13.01 13.23 -0.95
CA ASP A 46 14.20 12.40 -0.81
C ASP A 46 13.87 10.89 -0.85
N LEU A 47 12.61 10.50 -0.59
CA LEU A 47 12.15 9.11 -0.73
C LEU A 47 12.07 8.71 -2.20
N LEU A 48 12.48 7.48 -2.52
CA LEU A 48 12.28 6.88 -3.84
C LEU A 48 10.81 6.53 -4.04
N ASP A 49 10.37 6.42 -5.31
CA ASP A 49 9.01 5.98 -5.61
C ASP A 49 8.73 4.58 -5.03
N GLN A 50 9.74 3.70 -5.04
CA GLN A 50 9.68 2.38 -4.41
C GLN A 50 9.50 2.47 -2.88
N ASP A 51 10.12 3.46 -2.23
CA ASP A 51 9.95 3.64 -0.79
C ASP A 51 8.51 4.08 -0.47
N LEU A 52 7.95 4.96 -1.31
CA LEU A 52 6.56 5.42 -1.16
C LEU A 52 5.57 4.27 -1.34
N LEU A 53 5.70 3.50 -2.43
CA LEU A 53 4.85 2.33 -2.68
C LEU A 53 4.94 1.30 -1.55
N TYR A 54 6.16 0.99 -1.10
CA TYR A 54 6.35 0.07 0.02
C TYR A 54 5.67 0.58 1.30
N LEU A 55 5.69 1.89 1.58
CA LEU A 55 5.00 2.46 2.73
C LEU A 55 3.46 2.34 2.61
N PHE A 56 2.90 2.46 1.41
CA PHE A 56 1.47 2.24 1.16
C PHE A 56 1.09 0.75 1.27
N GLU A 57 1.93 -0.15 0.76
CA GLU A 57 1.75 -1.60 0.94
C GLU A 57 1.74 -1.98 2.43
N LEU A 58 2.65 -1.40 3.23
CA LEU A 58 2.70 -1.64 4.67
C LEU A 58 1.47 -1.09 5.40
N TRP A 59 0.89 0.00 4.90
CA TRP A 59 -0.38 0.50 5.43
C TRP A 59 -1.50 -0.51 5.17
N ASP A 60 -1.64 -0.99 3.95
CA ASP A 60 -2.67 -1.97 3.57
C ASP A 60 -2.47 -3.29 4.34
N GLU A 61 -1.23 -3.76 4.50
CA GLU A 61 -0.94 -4.95 5.33
C GLU A 61 -1.36 -4.74 6.79
N TYR A 62 -1.13 -3.55 7.33
CA TYR A 62 -1.51 -3.21 8.70
C TYR A 62 -3.03 -3.15 8.88
N THR A 63 -3.75 -2.57 7.91
CA THR A 63 -5.20 -2.34 8.00
C THR A 63 -6.04 -3.54 7.55
N GLU A 64 -5.54 -4.41 6.66
CA GLU A 64 -6.25 -5.63 6.18
C GLU A 64 -6.68 -6.53 7.34
N GLY A 65 -5.90 -6.54 8.43
CA GLY A 65 -6.18 -7.33 9.63
C GLY A 65 -7.21 -6.74 10.59
N ILE A 66 -7.69 -5.50 10.36
CA ILE A 66 -8.54 -4.78 11.31
C ILE A 66 -10.01 -4.90 10.91
N GLU A 67 -10.77 -5.70 11.66
CA GLU A 67 -12.23 -5.85 11.43
C GLU A 67 -12.97 -4.52 11.74
N GLY A 68 -13.41 -3.81 10.71
CA GLY A 68 -14.23 -2.59 10.81
C GLY A 68 -14.44 -1.91 9.44
N ASP A 69 -15.34 -0.92 9.36
CA ASP A 69 -15.31 0.04 8.24
C ASP A 69 -14.01 0.85 8.36
N GLU A 70 -13.22 0.95 7.29
CA GLU A 70 -11.90 1.63 7.26
C GLU A 70 -11.98 3.07 7.80
N GLU A 71 -13.13 3.73 7.68
CA GLU A 71 -13.40 5.07 8.22
C GLU A 71 -13.67 5.12 9.75
N GLU A 72 -13.98 3.99 10.39
CA GLU A 72 -14.33 3.90 11.81
C GLU A 72 -13.26 3.21 12.68
N VAL A 73 -12.18 2.73 12.07
CA VAL A 73 -11.07 2.09 12.80
C VAL A 73 -10.21 3.14 13.48
N GLU A 74 -10.12 3.07 14.81
CA GLU A 74 -9.19 3.89 15.59
C GLU A 74 -7.78 3.30 15.46
N ILE A 75 -6.95 3.93 14.62
CA ILE A 75 -5.56 3.50 14.38
C ILE A 75 -4.63 4.24 15.34
N ASP A 76 -3.84 3.48 16.10
CA ASP A 76 -2.75 4.03 16.89
C ASP A 76 -1.52 4.24 16.00
N ILE A 77 -1.26 5.51 15.68
CA ILE A 77 -0.15 5.91 14.82
C ILE A 77 1.21 5.51 15.40
N ASP A 78 1.36 5.36 16.72
CA ASP A 78 2.60 4.88 17.32
C ASP A 78 2.81 3.39 17.01
N ASP A 79 1.75 2.58 17.12
CA ASP A 79 1.79 1.16 16.78
C ASP A 79 2.05 0.95 15.29
N LEU A 80 1.40 1.72 14.41
CA LEU A 80 1.67 1.69 12.97
C LEU A 80 3.11 2.08 12.65
N TYR A 81 3.62 3.17 13.24
CA TYR A 81 5.00 3.59 13.01
C TYR A 81 6.01 2.52 13.49
N GLN A 82 5.75 1.89 14.63
CA GLN A 82 6.57 0.77 15.12
C GLN A 82 6.49 -0.46 14.19
N PHE A 83 5.31 -0.75 13.63
CA PHE A 83 5.14 -1.80 12.63
C PHE A 83 5.99 -1.51 11.40
N VAL A 84 5.86 -0.33 10.79
CA VAL A 84 6.65 0.07 9.62
C VAL A 84 8.15 -0.03 9.86
N GLN A 85 8.63 0.52 10.98
CA GLN A 85 10.05 0.48 11.33
C GLN A 85 10.57 -0.96 11.54
N LYS A 86 9.72 -1.83 12.10
CA LYS A 86 10.08 -3.23 12.33
C LYS A 86 10.12 -4.00 11.01
N THR A 87 9.09 -3.87 10.18
CA THR A 87 8.97 -4.61 8.91
C THR A 87 10.05 -4.16 7.93
N ALA A 88 10.27 -2.85 7.76
CA ALA A 88 11.35 -2.32 6.93
C ALA A 88 12.73 -2.86 7.36
N ALA A 89 12.99 -2.95 8.68
CA ALA A 89 14.23 -3.51 9.20
C ALA A 89 14.36 -5.03 8.99
N GLU A 90 13.25 -5.77 9.01
CA GLU A 90 13.22 -7.21 8.72
C GLU A 90 13.46 -7.49 7.23
N ASP A 91 12.96 -6.61 6.36
CA ASP A 91 13.08 -6.68 4.90
C ASP A 91 14.38 -6.04 4.35
N GLU A 92 15.27 -5.61 5.24
CA GLU A 92 16.53 -4.93 4.90
C GLU A 92 16.35 -3.64 4.08
N GLN A 93 15.18 -2.99 4.19
CA GLN A 93 14.88 -1.69 3.61
C GLN A 93 15.48 -0.56 4.47
N ASP A 94 16.09 0.43 3.82
CA ASP A 94 16.72 1.60 4.48
C ASP A 94 15.89 2.86 4.24
N ILE A 95 14.70 2.92 4.85
CA ILE A 95 13.75 4.02 4.68
C ILE A 95 13.84 4.98 5.87
N ASP A 96 14.33 6.20 5.62
CA ASP A 96 14.42 7.27 6.62
C ASP A 96 13.16 8.14 6.58
N ILE A 97 12.12 7.71 7.30
CA ILE A 97 10.85 8.45 7.41
C ILE A 97 10.50 8.75 8.87
N SER A 98 9.99 9.96 9.12
CA SER A 98 9.47 10.33 10.44
C SER A 98 8.00 9.94 10.60
N GLN A 99 7.54 9.82 11.84
CA GLN A 99 6.12 9.55 12.13
C GLN A 99 5.20 10.64 11.56
N GLU A 100 5.62 11.91 11.56
CA GLU A 100 4.83 13.01 11.00
C GLU A 100 4.71 12.90 9.48
N ASP A 101 5.81 12.52 8.81
CA ASP A 101 5.83 12.34 7.35
C ASP A 101 5.01 11.10 6.94
N LEU A 102 5.09 10.01 7.73
CA LEU A 102 4.25 8.82 7.52
C LEU A 102 2.76 9.17 7.59
N VAL A 103 2.33 9.89 8.64
CA VAL A 103 0.93 10.31 8.77
C VAL A 103 0.47 11.14 7.58
N LEU A 104 1.31 12.05 7.08
CA LEU A 104 0.98 12.85 5.92
C LEU A 104 0.81 11.99 4.66
N LEU A 105 1.68 11.02 4.42
CA LEU A 105 1.55 10.11 3.27
C LEU A 105 0.23 9.34 3.32
N LEU A 106 -0.17 8.84 4.49
CA LEU A 106 -1.43 8.12 4.66
C LEU A 106 -2.65 9.02 4.44
N GLN A 107 -2.58 10.28 4.87
CA GLN A 107 -3.63 11.26 4.60
C GLN A 107 -3.77 11.52 3.10
N LEU A 108 -2.65 11.63 2.38
CA LEU A 108 -2.66 11.82 0.93
C LEU A 108 -3.23 10.60 0.19
N GLN A 109 -2.90 9.38 0.63
CA GLN A 109 -3.49 8.16 0.07
C GLN A 109 -5.02 8.16 0.26
N GLN A 110 -5.51 8.46 1.47
CA GLN A 110 -6.95 8.55 1.74
C GLN A 110 -7.63 9.64 0.91
N GLU A 111 -7.05 10.84 0.82
CA GLU A 111 -7.58 11.94 0.00
C GLU A 111 -7.63 11.55 -1.50
N PHE A 112 -6.64 10.79 -1.97
CA PHE A 112 -6.62 10.24 -3.33
C PHE A 112 -7.71 9.18 -3.54
N ASP A 113 -7.84 8.23 -2.63
CA ASP A 113 -8.87 7.16 -2.69
C ASP A 113 -10.29 7.76 -2.68
N GLU A 114 -10.53 8.77 -1.84
CA GLU A 114 -11.77 9.56 -1.83
C GLU A 114 -12.02 10.23 -3.19
N SER A 115 -10.97 10.80 -3.79
CA SER A 115 -11.07 11.47 -5.09
C SER A 115 -11.47 10.53 -6.25
N LEU A 116 -11.06 9.25 -6.17
CA LEU A 116 -11.46 8.21 -7.12
C LEU A 116 -12.92 7.76 -6.90
N GLY A 117 -13.41 7.82 -5.67
CA GLY A 117 -14.79 7.47 -5.31
C GLY A 117 -15.84 8.52 -5.67
N GLU A 118 -15.44 9.77 -5.94
CA GLU A 118 -16.34 10.89 -6.25
C GLU A 118 -16.75 10.99 -7.75
N GLU A 119 -16.30 10.08 -8.63
CA GLU A 119 -16.72 10.06 -10.04
C GLU A 119 -18.08 9.35 -10.26
N ASP A 120 -19.18 10.10 -10.06
CA ASP A 120 -20.57 9.78 -10.50
C ASP A 120 -20.86 10.27 -11.94
#